data_AF-A4JV84-F1
#
_entry.id   AF-A4JV84-F1
#
_cell.length_a   1.000
_cell.length_b   1.000
_cell.length_c   1.000
_cell.angle_alpha   90.00
_cell.angle_beta   90.00
_cell.angle_gamma   90.00
#
_symmetry.space_group_name_H-M   'P 1'
#
loop_
_entity.id
_entity.type
_entity.pdbx_description
1 polymer ?
#
loop_
_entity_poly.entity_id
_entity_poly.type
_entity_poly.pdbx_seq_one_letter_code
_entity_poly.pdbx_strand_id
1 'polypeptide(L)'
;MGLFSSNEDAGRLALPAHVFIEAVRLAAVPRRPVEGHALDEGLRGACVHPRYAAVDYLTDWWNHTAPSELRGAFSFTPYVKVRVGWASGDIEEGYVSEKAMAQTEGKRGEATLLDRIVLVFYRKPTTNGHRWFAAPRVDGSHGAEGVLPAWLAAEELLATDAYDALHEFPFRFDDLWGHLQSI
;
A
#
# COMPACT_ATOMS: atom_id res chain seq x y z
N MET A 1 23.81 -6.84 33.68
CA MET A 1 23.93 -6.30 32.31
C MET A 1 22.90 -7.01 31.46
N GLY A 2 21.72 -6.40 31.28
CA GLY A 2 20.68 -6.92 30.41
C GLY A 2 20.87 -6.32 29.03
N LEU A 3 21.08 -7.17 28.02
CA LEU A 3 21.09 -6.78 26.62
C LEU A 3 19.65 -6.39 26.25
N PHE A 4 19.42 -5.09 26.07
CA PHE A 4 18.27 -4.62 25.30
C PHE A 4 18.50 -5.09 23.86
N SER A 5 17.79 -6.14 23.47
CA SER A 5 17.56 -6.43 22.05
C SER A 5 16.86 -5.19 21.49
N SER A 6 17.55 -4.40 20.68
CA SER A 6 16.92 -3.35 19.90
C SER A 6 15.84 -4.02 19.04
N ASN A 7 14.62 -3.53 19.16
CA ASN A 7 13.42 -4.02 18.49
C ASN A 7 13.44 -3.60 16.99
N GLU A 8 14.60 -3.67 16.33
CA GLU A 8 14.82 -3.10 14.99
C GLU A 8 14.07 -3.86 13.89
N ASP A 9 13.64 -5.09 14.14
CA ASP A 9 12.81 -5.89 13.22
C ASP A 9 11.31 -5.95 13.59
N ALA A 10 10.87 -5.28 14.66
CA ALA A 10 9.50 -5.44 15.18
C ALA A 10 8.39 -4.93 14.24
N GLY A 11 8.76 -4.25 13.14
CA GLY A 11 7.84 -3.73 12.14
C GLY A 11 7.79 -4.47 10.80
N ARG A 12 8.67 -5.45 10.58
CA ARG A 12 8.86 -6.08 9.28
C ARG A 12 8.39 -7.54 9.29
N LEU A 13 7.40 -7.85 8.47
CA LEU A 13 6.93 -9.21 8.27
C LEU A 13 7.37 -9.75 6.91
N ALA A 14 7.69 -11.04 6.84
CA ALA A 14 7.76 -11.72 5.55
C ALA A 14 6.33 -11.85 4.98
N LEU A 15 6.10 -11.31 3.79
CA LEU A 15 4.87 -11.46 3.03
C LEU A 15 4.88 -12.79 2.28
N PRO A 16 3.96 -13.72 2.55
CA PRO A 16 3.88 -14.96 1.80
C PRO A 16 3.53 -14.69 0.33
N ALA A 17 4.24 -15.33 -0.59
CA ALA A 17 4.02 -15.13 -2.03
C ALA A 17 2.58 -15.37 -2.46
N HIS A 18 1.93 -16.42 -1.95
CA HIS A 18 0.54 -16.75 -2.27
C HIS A 18 -0.44 -15.64 -1.86
N VAL A 19 -0.18 -14.91 -0.77
CA VAL A 19 -1.01 -13.79 -0.33
C VAL A 19 -0.88 -12.63 -1.34
N PHE A 20 0.34 -12.28 -1.71
CA PHE A 20 0.56 -11.20 -2.69
C PHE A 20 -0.03 -11.55 -4.06
N ILE A 21 0.18 -12.78 -4.54
CA ILE A 21 -0.35 -13.26 -5.83
C ILE A 21 -1.87 -13.21 -5.85
N GLU A 22 -2.53 -13.63 -4.77
CA GLU A 22 -3.99 -13.60 -4.68
C GLU A 22 -4.51 -12.15 -4.69
N ALA A 23 -3.85 -11.24 -3.98
CA ALA A 23 -4.21 -9.82 -4.02
C ALA A 23 -4.11 -9.23 -5.45
N VAL A 24 -3.03 -9.53 -6.18
CA VAL A 24 -2.87 -9.10 -7.58
C VAL A 24 -3.94 -9.71 -8.48
N ARG A 25 -4.33 -10.98 -8.28
CA ARG A 25 -5.43 -11.62 -9.02
C ARG A 25 -6.78 -10.97 -8.72
N LEU A 26 -7.05 -10.63 -7.46
CA LEU A 26 -8.27 -9.91 -7.07
C LEU A 26 -8.29 -8.50 -7.69
N ALA A 27 -7.14 -7.85 -7.85
CA ALA A 27 -7.03 -6.54 -8.48
C ALA A 27 -7.22 -6.60 -10.01
N ALA A 28 -7.02 -7.75 -10.64
CA ALA A 28 -7.24 -7.92 -12.08
C ALA A 28 -8.73 -7.83 -12.47
N VAL A 29 -9.67 -7.95 -11.52
CA VAL A 29 -11.10 -7.75 -11.76
C VAL A 29 -11.37 -6.25 -11.90
N PRO A 30 -11.89 -5.76 -13.04
CA PRO A 30 -12.14 -4.34 -13.26
C PRO A 30 -13.09 -3.76 -12.21
N ARG A 31 -12.82 -2.53 -11.76
CA ARG A 31 -13.75 -1.75 -10.94
C ARG A 31 -15.08 -1.65 -11.68
N ARG A 32 -16.19 -1.93 -10.98
CA ARG A 32 -17.51 -1.58 -11.52
C ARG A 32 -17.69 -0.07 -11.32
N PRO A 33 -17.90 0.72 -12.38
CA PRO A 33 -18.28 2.11 -12.21
C PRO A 33 -19.57 2.17 -11.38
N VAL A 34 -19.70 3.14 -10.49
CA VAL A 34 -20.93 3.35 -9.74
C VAL A 34 -22.00 3.82 -10.72
N GLU A 35 -23.14 3.11 -10.80
CA GLU A 35 -24.28 3.55 -11.60
C GLU A 35 -24.69 4.97 -11.17
N GLY A 36 -24.70 5.91 -12.12
CA GLY A 36 -25.17 7.28 -11.90
C GLY A 36 -24.10 8.36 -11.66
N HIS A 37 -22.81 8.01 -11.64
CA HIS A 37 -21.75 9.02 -11.64
C HIS A 37 -21.17 9.23 -13.04
N ALA A 38 -21.27 10.47 -13.53
CA ALA A 38 -20.84 10.85 -14.86
C ALA A 38 -19.30 10.84 -14.97
N LEU A 39 -18.82 10.24 -16.06
CA LEU A 39 -17.41 10.08 -16.47
C LEU A 39 -16.67 11.41 -16.76
N ASP A 40 -17.32 12.57 -16.64
CA ASP A 40 -16.83 13.85 -17.17
C ASP A 40 -16.06 14.72 -16.16
N GLU A 41 -15.92 14.30 -14.89
CA GLU A 41 -15.05 14.97 -13.93
C GLU A 41 -13.76 14.17 -13.74
N GLY A 42 -12.65 14.77 -14.18
CA GLY A 42 -11.29 14.21 -14.24
C GLY A 42 -10.94 13.10 -13.24
N LEU A 43 -10.68 11.91 -13.80
CA LEU A 43 -9.74 10.83 -13.42
C LEU A 43 -9.76 10.21 -12.01
N ARG A 44 -10.51 10.76 -11.04
CA ARG A 44 -10.91 10.09 -9.78
C ARG A 44 -12.44 10.06 -9.61
N GLY A 45 -13.16 10.32 -10.71
CA GLY A 45 -14.62 10.43 -10.78
C GLY A 45 -15.33 9.12 -10.43
N ALA A 46 -15.60 8.97 -9.13
CA ALA A 46 -16.63 8.13 -8.53
C ALA A 46 -16.50 6.61 -8.64
N CYS A 47 -15.52 6.07 -7.92
CA CYS A 47 -15.67 4.76 -7.27
C CYS A 47 -15.87 4.97 -5.77
N VAL A 48 -17.06 5.46 -5.38
CA VAL A 48 -17.46 5.60 -3.97
C VAL A 48 -18.39 4.43 -3.63
N HIS A 49 -17.84 3.21 -3.49
CA HIS A 49 -18.39 2.10 -2.69
C HIS A 49 -17.42 0.88 -2.66
N PRO A 50 -17.49 -0.01 -1.66
CA PRO A 50 -16.35 -0.48 -0.89
C PRO A 50 -16.02 -1.92 -1.25
N ARG A 51 -15.30 -2.14 -2.37
CA ARG A 51 -14.88 -3.49 -2.76
C ARG A 51 -13.53 -3.49 -3.43
N TYR A 52 -12.53 -2.89 -2.80
CA TYR A 52 -11.14 -3.14 -3.16
C TYR A 52 -10.74 -4.50 -2.59
N ALA A 53 -11.36 -5.60 -3.08
CA ALA A 53 -11.17 -6.93 -2.51
C ALA A 53 -9.69 -7.31 -2.38
N ALA A 54 -8.85 -6.85 -3.32
CA ALA A 54 -7.41 -6.97 -3.26
C ALA A 54 -6.75 -6.22 -2.08
N VAL A 55 -7.19 -4.99 -1.82
CA VAL A 55 -6.69 -4.14 -0.73
C VAL A 55 -7.22 -4.64 0.62
N ASP A 56 -8.51 -4.98 0.70
CA ASP A 56 -9.15 -5.58 1.87
C ASP A 56 -8.42 -6.88 2.25
N TYR A 57 -8.13 -7.74 1.26
CA TYR A 57 -7.43 -8.99 1.49
C TYR A 57 -6.03 -8.81 2.12
N LEU A 58 -5.22 -7.85 1.63
CA LEU A 58 -3.89 -7.59 2.18
C LEU A 58 -3.92 -6.86 3.52
N THR A 59 -4.85 -5.92 3.70
CA THR A 59 -5.01 -5.20 4.96
C THR A 59 -5.56 -6.10 6.05
N ASP A 60 -6.48 -7.01 5.72
CA ASP A 60 -6.96 -8.05 6.63
C ASP A 60 -5.83 -9.01 7.01
N TRP A 61 -5.07 -9.51 6.03
CA TRP A 61 -3.89 -10.33 6.31
C TRP A 61 -2.96 -9.64 7.31
N TRP A 62 -2.58 -8.38 7.02
CA TRP A 62 -1.72 -7.59 7.90
C TRP A 62 -2.30 -7.45 9.31
N ASN A 63 -3.57 -7.07 9.42
CA ASN A 63 -4.22 -6.83 10.71
C ASN A 63 -4.34 -8.10 11.56
N HIS A 64 -4.31 -9.29 10.95
CA HIS A 64 -4.28 -10.56 11.65
C HIS A 64 -2.86 -11.02 12.05
N THR A 65 -1.84 -10.72 11.24
CA THR A 65 -0.48 -11.22 11.44
C THR A 65 0.44 -10.25 12.18
N ALA A 66 0.21 -8.94 12.06
CA ALA A 66 1.07 -7.92 12.64
C ALA A 66 1.01 -7.91 14.17
N PRO A 67 2.12 -7.49 14.83
CA PRO A 67 2.11 -7.12 16.24
C PRO A 67 0.98 -6.14 16.55
N SER A 68 0.36 -6.28 17.72
CA SER A 68 -0.85 -5.55 18.12
C SER A 68 -0.74 -4.02 17.95
N GLU A 69 0.43 -3.49 18.22
CA GLU A 69 0.79 -2.09 18.16
C GLU A 69 0.92 -1.55 16.72
N LEU A 70 0.95 -2.42 15.71
CA LEU A 70 1.00 -2.11 14.28
C LEU A 70 -0.28 -2.48 13.53
N ARG A 71 -1.27 -3.08 14.20
CA ARG A 71 -2.60 -3.34 13.64
C ARG A 71 -3.40 -2.04 13.43
N GLY A 72 -4.51 -2.17 12.71
CA GLY A 72 -5.36 -1.05 12.31
C GLY A 72 -4.89 -0.38 11.02
N ALA A 73 -4.24 -1.15 10.14
CA ALA A 73 -3.97 -0.71 8.79
C ALA A 73 -5.28 -0.65 7.99
N PHE A 74 -5.41 0.35 7.13
CA PHE A 74 -6.58 0.52 6.25
C PHE A 74 -6.21 0.52 4.76
N SER A 75 -4.94 0.72 4.42
CA SER A 75 -4.40 0.60 3.05
C SER A 75 -2.88 0.39 3.10
N PHE A 76 -2.21 0.34 1.96
CA PHE A 76 -0.76 0.23 1.82
C PHE A 76 -0.28 0.81 0.48
N THR A 77 1.02 1.01 0.34
CA THR A 77 1.68 1.25 -0.95
C THR A 77 2.74 0.20 -1.21
N PRO A 78 2.71 -0.49 -2.38
CA PRO A 78 3.77 -1.41 -2.77
C PRO A 78 4.97 -0.65 -3.34
N TYR A 79 6.18 -1.12 -3.04
CA TYR A 79 7.43 -0.68 -3.62
C TYR A 79 8.19 -1.87 -4.18
N VAL A 80 8.71 -1.74 -5.40
CA VAL A 80 9.44 -2.80 -6.10
C VAL A 80 10.87 -2.39 -6.33
N LYS A 81 11.82 -3.23 -5.91
CA LYS A 81 13.25 -3.00 -6.07
C LYS A 81 13.63 -3.08 -7.55
N VAL A 82 14.19 -1.99 -8.05
CA VAL A 82 14.65 -1.85 -9.44
C VAL A 82 16.04 -1.23 -9.44
N ARG A 83 17.03 -1.92 -10.01
CA ARG A 83 18.45 -1.50 -10.20
C ARG A 83 19.10 -0.73 -9.04
N VAL A 84 18.80 0.55 -8.85
CA VAL A 84 19.46 1.48 -7.91
C VAL A 84 18.53 2.03 -6.81
N GLY A 85 17.41 1.36 -6.53
CA GLY A 85 16.34 1.90 -5.67
C GLY A 85 15.00 1.17 -5.83
N TRP A 86 13.92 1.87 -5.51
CA TRP A 86 12.58 1.31 -5.35
C TRP A 86 11.58 2.10 -6.19
N ALA A 87 10.91 1.45 -7.13
CA ALA A 87 9.78 2.02 -7.84
C ALA A 87 8.54 1.91 -6.94
N SER A 88 7.87 3.03 -6.68
CA SER A 88 6.56 2.98 -6.04
C SER A 88 5.55 2.38 -7.02
N GLY A 89 4.66 1.55 -6.51
CA GLY A 89 3.52 1.04 -7.24
C GLY A 89 2.50 2.13 -7.53
N ASP A 90 2.44 3.19 -6.72
CA ASP A 90 1.84 4.46 -7.12
C ASP A 90 2.75 5.14 -8.15
N ILE A 91 2.24 5.31 -9.38
CA ILE A 91 2.99 5.91 -10.47
C ILE A 91 3.31 7.40 -10.21
N GLU A 92 2.51 8.08 -9.39
CA GLU A 92 2.70 9.49 -9.02
C GLU A 92 3.78 9.69 -7.94
N GLU A 93 4.12 8.64 -7.20
CA GLU A 93 5.25 8.61 -6.27
C GLU A 93 6.60 8.37 -6.97
N GLY A 94 6.58 7.78 -8.17
CA GLY A 94 7.77 7.59 -9.00
C GLY A 94 8.82 6.68 -8.35
N TYR A 95 10.02 7.21 -8.11
CA TYR A 95 11.20 6.45 -7.73
C TYR A 95 11.80 6.91 -6.40
N VAL A 96 12.07 5.95 -5.52
CA VAL A 96 12.62 6.14 -4.18
C VAL A 96 14.05 5.59 -4.12
N SER A 97 15.00 6.37 -3.62
CA SER A 97 16.38 5.88 -3.43
C SER A 97 16.46 4.80 -2.33
N GLU A 98 17.44 3.90 -2.40
CA GLU A 98 17.66 2.92 -1.32
C GLU A 98 17.88 3.60 0.04
N LYS A 99 18.55 4.76 0.05
CA LYS A 99 18.76 5.55 1.26
C LYS A 99 17.45 6.07 1.85
N ALA A 100 16.52 6.55 1.01
CA ALA A 100 15.22 7.04 1.47
C ALA A 100 14.37 5.89 2.03
N MET A 101 14.36 4.73 1.35
CA MET A 101 13.69 3.52 1.84
C MET A 101 14.28 3.03 3.18
N ALA A 102 15.61 3.02 3.33
CA ALA A 102 16.26 2.63 4.58
C ALA A 102 15.99 3.58 5.75
N GLN A 103 15.76 4.88 5.48
CA GLN A 103 15.42 5.86 6.51
C GLN A 103 14.00 5.67 7.08
N THR A 104 13.15 4.94 6.36
CA THR A 104 11.79 4.60 6.78
C THR A 104 11.64 3.22 7.40
N GLU A 105 12.63 2.33 7.21
CA GLU A 105 12.63 0.97 7.77
C GLU A 105 12.30 0.98 9.28
N GLY A 106 11.35 0.13 9.67
CA GLY A 106 10.98 -0.10 11.07
C GLY A 106 10.08 0.97 11.71
N LYS A 107 9.80 2.09 11.03
CA LYS A 107 8.88 3.14 11.54
C LYS A 107 7.43 2.94 11.10
N ARG A 108 7.18 2.05 10.13
CA ARG A 108 5.88 1.78 9.53
C ARG A 108 5.64 0.27 9.53
N GLY A 109 4.39 -0.16 9.50
CA GLY A 109 4.07 -1.56 9.29
C GLY A 109 4.52 -1.97 7.89
N GLU A 110 5.51 -2.86 7.78
CA GLU A 110 6.10 -3.25 6.51
C GLU A 110 6.02 -4.76 6.30
N ALA A 111 5.69 -5.18 5.08
CA ALA A 111 5.74 -6.58 4.67
C ALA A 111 6.63 -6.77 3.43
N THR A 112 7.52 -7.75 3.44
CA THR A 112 8.52 -7.94 2.38
C THR A 112 8.43 -9.29 1.70
N LEU A 113 8.61 -9.31 0.38
CA LEU A 113 8.61 -10.52 -0.45
C LEU A 113 9.83 -10.53 -1.38
N LEU A 114 10.57 -11.64 -1.35
CA LEU A 114 11.77 -11.90 -2.17
C LEU A 114 12.87 -10.81 -2.07
N ASP A 115 12.91 -10.03 -0.99
CA ASP A 115 13.75 -8.83 -0.83
C ASP A 115 13.63 -7.81 -1.98
N ARG A 116 12.53 -7.91 -2.73
CA ARG A 116 12.28 -7.16 -3.95
C ARG A 116 10.96 -6.42 -3.95
N ILE A 117 10.04 -6.81 -3.07
CA ILE A 117 8.75 -6.15 -2.91
C ILE A 117 8.61 -5.78 -1.44
N VAL A 118 8.20 -4.55 -1.17
CA VAL A 118 7.88 -4.05 0.17
C VAL A 118 6.49 -3.44 0.11
N LEU A 119 5.59 -3.86 0.99
CA LEU A 119 4.31 -3.19 1.22
C LEU A 119 4.46 -2.33 2.47
N VAL A 120 4.17 -1.04 2.35
CA VAL A 120 4.17 -0.10 3.48
C VAL A 120 2.72 0.20 3.85
N PHE A 121 2.27 -0.26 5.01
CA PHE A 121 0.88 -0.14 5.47
C PHE A 121 0.60 1.20 6.15
N TYR A 122 -0.52 1.82 5.77
CA TYR A 122 -1.03 3.07 6.33
C TYR A 122 -2.02 2.79 7.45
N ARG A 123 -1.91 3.56 8.54
CA ARG A 123 -2.75 3.45 9.74
C ARG A 123 -3.44 4.78 10.01
N LYS A 124 -4.66 4.74 10.52
CA LYS A 124 -5.37 5.97 10.92
C LYS A 124 -4.59 6.67 12.03
N PRO A 125 -4.38 7.99 11.97
CA PRO A 125 -3.90 8.73 13.13
C PRO A 125 -4.92 8.58 14.27
N THR A 126 -4.45 8.41 15.50
CA THR A 126 -5.31 8.31 16.68
C THR A 126 -5.91 9.64 17.11
N THR A 127 -5.46 10.76 16.52
CA THR A 127 -5.73 12.12 17.00
C THR A 127 -6.56 12.99 16.05
N ASN A 128 -6.72 12.60 14.78
CA ASN A 128 -7.37 13.45 13.77
C ASN A 128 -8.72 12.84 13.34
N GLY A 129 -9.72 13.69 13.11
CA GLY A 129 -11.09 13.24 12.79
C GLY A 129 -11.19 12.44 11.49
N HIS A 130 -12.30 11.71 11.31
CA HIS A 130 -12.51 10.70 10.25
C HIS A 130 -12.29 11.14 8.78
N ARG A 131 -12.23 12.44 8.49
CA ARG A 131 -12.03 13.00 7.14
C ARG A 131 -10.61 13.51 6.87
N TRP A 132 -9.77 13.49 7.91
CA TRP A 132 -8.38 13.87 7.80
C TRP A 132 -7.56 12.67 7.36
N PHE A 133 -6.54 12.92 6.54
CA PHE A 133 -5.52 11.93 6.25
C PHE A 133 -4.13 12.52 6.19
N ALA A 134 -3.17 11.64 6.45
CA ALA A 134 -1.80 11.78 6.03
C ALA A 134 -1.37 10.45 5.44
N ALA A 135 -0.97 10.50 4.17
CA ALA A 135 -0.28 9.44 3.47
C ALA A 135 1.17 9.86 3.30
N PRO A 136 2.02 9.67 4.33
CA PRO A 136 3.40 10.09 4.24
C PRO A 136 4.10 9.24 3.16
N ARG A 137 4.64 9.88 2.14
CA ARG A 137 5.40 9.19 1.10
C ARG A 137 6.76 8.72 1.66
N VAL A 138 7.33 7.69 1.05
CA VAL A 138 8.66 7.16 1.45
C VAL A 138 9.79 7.97 0.79
N ASP A 139 9.53 8.60 -0.36
CA ASP A 139 10.48 9.47 -1.07
C ASP A 139 10.90 10.74 -0.29
N GLY A 140 10.29 11.00 0.87
CA GLY A 140 10.54 12.18 1.69
C GLY A 140 9.81 13.43 1.19
N SER A 141 8.98 13.32 0.14
CA SER A 141 8.00 14.35 -0.18
C SER A 141 6.98 14.46 0.95
N HIS A 142 6.27 15.60 1.03
CA HIS A 142 5.32 15.89 2.12
C HIS A 142 4.16 14.88 2.21
N GLY A 143 4.09 13.91 1.30
CA GLY A 143 2.95 13.02 1.18
C GLY A 143 1.70 13.78 0.76
N ALA A 144 0.57 13.11 0.85
CA ALA A 144 -0.72 13.78 0.75
C ALA A 144 -1.29 13.94 2.15
N GLU A 145 -1.49 15.18 2.58
CA GLU A 145 -2.23 15.51 3.79
C GLU A 145 -3.38 16.46 3.45
N GLY A 146 -4.53 16.27 4.09
CA GLY A 146 -5.67 17.12 3.81
C GLY A 146 -6.96 16.70 4.50
N VAL A 147 -7.98 17.51 4.28
CA VAL A 147 -9.37 17.21 4.62
C VAL A 147 -10.11 16.99 3.31
N LEU A 148 -10.59 15.77 3.08
CA LEU A 148 -11.33 15.47 1.87
C LEU A 148 -12.75 16.04 1.92
N PRO A 149 -13.40 16.23 0.75
CA PRO A 149 -14.81 16.59 0.69
C PRO A 149 -15.66 15.68 1.57
N ALA A 150 -16.78 16.19 2.09
CA ALA A 150 -17.62 15.45 3.04
C ALA A 150 -18.12 14.08 2.55
N TRP A 151 -18.07 13.83 1.24
CA TRP A 151 -18.49 12.61 0.56
C TRP A 151 -17.35 11.62 0.27
N LEU A 152 -16.08 11.97 0.55
CA LEU A 152 -14.92 11.14 0.24
C LEU A 152 -14.11 10.86 1.51
N ALA A 153 -14.01 9.58 1.90
CA ALA A 153 -13.14 9.18 2.99
C ALA A 153 -11.71 8.98 2.46
N ALA A 154 -10.72 9.39 3.23
CA ALA A 154 -9.34 9.35 2.74
C ALA A 154 -8.73 7.96 2.64
N GLU A 155 -9.33 7.03 3.34
CA GLU A 155 -9.07 5.61 3.19
C GLU A 155 -9.41 5.15 1.77
N GLU A 156 -10.45 5.72 1.16
CA GLU A 156 -10.88 5.35 -0.20
C GLU A 156 -9.88 5.82 -1.24
N LEU A 157 -9.33 7.02 -1.08
CA LEU A 157 -8.29 7.50 -1.97
C LEU A 157 -7.06 6.58 -1.92
N LEU A 158 -6.56 6.28 -0.73
CA LEU A 158 -5.37 5.44 -0.57
C LEU A 158 -5.62 3.99 -0.96
N ALA A 159 -6.85 3.49 -0.83
CA ALA A 159 -7.22 2.18 -1.35
C ALA A 159 -7.34 2.17 -2.88
N THR A 160 -7.70 3.32 -3.49
CA THR A 160 -7.70 3.50 -4.94
C THR A 160 -6.27 3.36 -5.48
N ASP A 161 -5.34 4.13 -4.93
CA ASP A 161 -3.93 4.11 -5.35
C ASP A 161 -3.31 2.71 -5.14
N ALA A 162 -3.60 2.06 -4.01
CA ALA A 162 -3.14 0.69 -3.72
C ALA A 162 -3.70 -0.34 -4.71
N TYR A 163 -4.98 -0.24 -5.06
CA TYR A 163 -5.58 -1.12 -6.05
C TYR A 163 -4.95 -0.90 -7.43
N ASP A 164 -4.78 0.35 -7.86
CA ASP A 164 -4.24 0.64 -9.20
C ASP A 164 -2.80 0.12 -9.30
N ALA A 165 -2.01 0.29 -8.24
CA ALA A 165 -0.68 -0.29 -8.13
C ALA A 165 -0.67 -1.83 -8.25
N LEU A 166 -1.62 -2.53 -7.62
CA LEU A 166 -1.75 -3.98 -7.74
C LEU A 166 -2.25 -4.42 -9.13
N HIS A 167 -3.20 -3.68 -9.70
CA HIS A 167 -3.79 -3.95 -11.00
C HIS A 167 -2.74 -3.84 -12.12
N GLU A 168 -1.88 -2.83 -12.05
CA GLU A 168 -0.83 -2.59 -13.02
C GLU A 168 0.41 -3.48 -12.80
N PHE A 169 0.55 -4.10 -11.62
CA PHE A 169 1.75 -4.85 -11.24
C PHE A 169 2.20 -5.89 -12.27
N PRO A 170 1.31 -6.78 -12.80
CA PRO A 170 1.69 -7.78 -13.80
C PRO A 170 2.26 -7.18 -15.08
N PHE A 171 1.83 -5.98 -15.46
CA PHE A 171 2.25 -5.32 -16.70
C PHE A 171 3.53 -4.52 -16.49
N ARG A 172 3.63 -3.85 -15.33
CA ARG A 172 4.75 -2.96 -15.00
C ARG A 172 5.99 -3.72 -14.56
N PHE A 173 5.81 -4.91 -13.97
CA PHE A 173 6.88 -5.76 -13.45
C PHE A 173 6.77 -7.21 -13.95
N ASP A 174 6.53 -7.40 -15.25
CA ASP A 174 6.30 -8.70 -15.91
C ASP A 174 7.31 -9.79 -15.48
N ASP A 175 8.63 -9.53 -15.60
CA ASP A 175 9.67 -10.49 -15.21
C ASP A 175 9.53 -10.98 -13.76
N LEU A 176 9.21 -10.07 -12.83
CA LEU A 176 9.03 -10.38 -11.42
C LEU A 176 7.71 -11.11 -11.19
N TRP A 177 6.66 -10.72 -11.90
CA TRP A 177 5.37 -11.39 -11.85
C TRP A 177 5.45 -12.83 -12.36
N GLY A 178 6.10 -13.07 -13.50
CA GLY A 178 6.36 -14.40 -14.03
C GLY A 178 7.15 -15.27 -13.05
N HIS A 179 8.13 -14.69 -12.36
CA HIS A 179 8.86 -15.40 -11.29
C HIS A 179 7.95 -15.74 -10.10
N LEU A 180 7.12 -14.81 -9.63
CA LEU A 180 6.18 -15.04 -8.53
C LEU A 180 5.18 -16.16 -8.84
N GLN A 181 4.75 -16.29 -10.09
CA GLN A 181 3.84 -17.37 -10.50
C GLN A 181 4.50 -18.76 -10.54
N SER A 182 5.83 -18.82 -10.46
CA SER A 182 6.61 -20.06 -10.58
C SER A 182 7.10 -20.64 -9.25
N ILE A 183 6.88 -19.94 -8.13
CA ILE A 183 7.33 -20.32 -6.79
C ILE A 183 6.24 -21.00 -5.96
#